data_AF-A0A2T5MK78-F1
#
_entry.id   AF-A0A2T5MK78-F1
#
_cell.length_a   1.000
_cell.length_b   1.000
_cell.length_c   1.000
_cell.angle_alpha   90.00
_cell.angle_beta   90.00
_cell.angle_gamma   90.00
#
_symmetry.space_group_name_H-M   'P 1'
#
loop_
_entity.id
_entity.type
_entity.pdbx_description
1 polymer ?
#
loop_
_entity_poly.entity_id
_entity_poly.type
_entity_poly.pdbx_seq_one_letter_code
_entity_poly.pdbx_strand_id
1 'polypeptide(L)' 'MKLRIILLASSLLAGCASVPPVVNPCVRYCATYEEGYQWAGASNLKDERNCGGYTAAFGRGCSQQISDRLLSLAPGRDGL' A
#
# COMPACT_ATOMS: atom_id res chain seq x y z
N MET A 1 -26.56 -32.40 -43.19
CA MET A 1 -26.74 -32.85 -41.79
C MET A 1 -26.20 -31.79 -40.83
N LYS A 2 -27.08 -31.32 -39.93
CA LYS A 2 -26.83 -30.80 -38.57
C LYS A 2 -25.83 -29.64 -38.36
N LEU A 3 -26.45 -28.47 -38.17
CA LEU A 3 -26.01 -27.32 -37.37
C LEU A 3 -25.39 -27.74 -36.03
N ARG A 4 -24.26 -27.15 -35.64
CA ARG A 4 -23.82 -27.07 -34.23
C ARG A 4 -23.38 -25.65 -33.90
N ILE A 5 -24.29 -24.93 -33.26
CA ILE A 5 -24.05 -23.74 -32.45
C ILE A 5 -23.32 -24.20 -31.19
N ILE A 6 -22.13 -23.65 -30.89
CA ILE A 6 -21.67 -23.47 -29.50
C ILE A 6 -20.94 -22.12 -29.43
N LEU A 7 -21.58 -21.16 -28.75
CA LEU A 7 -20.98 -19.95 -28.24
C LEU A 7 -19.86 -20.29 -27.26
N LEU A 8 -18.67 -19.70 -27.42
CA LEU A 8 -17.73 -19.48 -26.32
C LEU A 8 -17.25 -18.03 -26.42
N ALA A 9 -18.02 -17.11 -25.84
CA ALA A 9 -17.79 -16.64 -24.48
C ALA A 9 -16.55 -15.76 -24.41
N SER A 10 -16.80 -14.48 -24.68
CA SER A 10 -15.97 -13.31 -24.44
C SER A 10 -15.03 -13.50 -23.24
N SER A 11 -13.76 -13.73 -23.53
CA SER A 11 -12.69 -13.64 -22.54
C SER A 11 -12.37 -12.16 -22.31
N LEU A 12 -13.32 -11.43 -21.73
CA LEU A 12 -13.06 -10.15 -21.08
C LEU A 12 -12.28 -10.48 -19.81
N LEU A 13 -10.96 -10.67 -19.93
CA LEU A 13 -10.07 -10.41 -18.81
C LEU A 13 -10.14 -8.92 -18.55
N ALA A 14 -11.16 -8.50 -17.81
CA ALA A 14 -11.14 -7.23 -17.10
C ALA A 14 -9.92 -7.31 -16.18
N GLY A 15 -8.80 -6.74 -16.64
CA GLY A 15 -7.66 -6.52 -15.80
C GLY A 15 -8.16 -5.80 -14.55
N CYS A 16 -7.91 -6.38 -13.39
CA CYS A 16 -8.08 -5.68 -12.12
C CYS A 16 -7.13 -4.49 -12.15
N ALA A 17 -7.56 -3.37 -12.72
CA ALA A 17 -6.96 -2.07 -12.48
C ALA A 17 -7.31 -1.75 -11.03
N SER A 18 -6.50 -2.27 -10.11
CA SER A 18 -6.56 -1.96 -8.70
C SER A 18 -6.40 -0.45 -8.58
N VAL A 19 -7.50 0.26 -8.33
CA VAL A 19 -7.45 1.69 -8.00
C VAL A 19 -6.46 1.81 -6.83
N PRO A 20 -5.39 2.63 -6.96
CA PRO A 20 -4.44 2.79 -5.89
C PRO A 20 -5.19 3.25 -4.64
N PRO A 21 -4.94 2.64 -3.47
CA PRO A 21 -5.63 3.03 -2.25
C PRO A 21 -5.39 4.53 -2.01
N VAL A 22 -6.49 5.27 -1.87
CA VAL A 22 -6.42 6.70 -1.55
C VAL A 22 -5.87 6.82 -0.14
N VAL A 23 -4.64 7.30 -0.02
CA VAL A 23 -4.00 7.61 1.25
C VAL A 23 -4.53 8.96 1.70
N ASN A 24 -5.14 9.01 2.89
CA ASN A 24 -5.56 10.28 3.46
C ASN A 24 -4.32 11.13 3.80
N PRO A 25 -4.22 12.36 3.28
CA PRO A 25 -3.09 13.23 3.57
C PRO A 25 -3.01 13.51 5.08
N CYS A 26 -1.80 13.76 5.58
CA CYS A 26 -1.63 14.18 6.96
C CYS A 26 -2.26 15.58 7.13
N VAL A 27 -3.24 15.70 8.03
CA VAL A 27 -4.05 16.92 8.20
C VAL A 27 -3.64 17.78 9.40
N ARG A 28 -2.89 17.23 10.35
CA ARG A 28 -2.44 17.93 11.56
C ARG A 28 -1.07 17.43 11.97
N TYR A 29 -0.18 18.37 12.30
CA TYR A 29 1.16 18.12 12.81
C TYR A 29 1.91 17.09 11.94
N CYS A 30 2.43 17.56 10.81
CA CYS A 30 3.05 16.72 9.77
C CYS A 30 4.53 17.10 9.58
N ALA A 31 5.23 17.29 10.69
CA ALA A 31 6.55 17.90 10.73
C ALA A 31 7.61 17.06 11.44
N THR A 32 7.22 16.24 12.41
CA THR A 32 8.14 15.45 13.23
C THR A 32 8.24 14.01 12.75
N TYR A 33 9.28 13.31 13.21
CA TYR A 33 9.51 11.91 12.91
C TYR A 33 8.37 11.04 13.44
N GLU A 34 7.98 11.24 14.71
CA GLU A 34 6.95 10.48 15.40
C GLU A 34 5.59 10.61 14.70
N GLU A 35 5.26 11.82 14.25
CA GLU A 35 4.04 12.10 13.47
C GLU A 35 4.02 11.31 12.16
N GLY A 36 5.15 11.30 11.43
CA GLY A 36 5.28 10.54 10.18
C GLY A 36 5.13 9.04 10.39
N TYR A 37 5.77 8.52 11.44
CA TYR A 37 5.70 7.12 11.82
C TYR A 37 4.26 6.70 12.17
N GLN A 38 3.59 7.47 13.03
CA GLN A 38 2.21 7.18 13.44
C GLN A 38 1.22 7.30 12.27
N TRP A 39 1.35 8.32 11.44
CA TRP A 39 0.48 8.53 10.28
C TRP A 39 0.60 7.37 9.28
N ALA A 40 1.82 6.92 8.97
CA ALA A 40 2.04 5.79 8.06
C ALA A 40 1.45 4.48 8.63
N GLY A 41 1.50 4.32 9.95
CA GLY A 41 0.91 3.18 10.65
C GLY A 41 -0.61 3.18 10.56
N ALA A 42 -1.22 4.30 10.94
CA ALA A 42 -2.68 4.51 10.94
C ALA A 42 -3.28 4.43 9.53
N SER A 43 -2.55 4.92 8.52
CA SER A 43 -2.98 4.89 7.11
C SER A 43 -2.68 3.55 6.41
N ASN A 44 -2.15 2.58 7.14
CA ASN A 44 -1.72 1.28 6.63
C ASN A 44 -0.82 1.39 5.37
N LEU A 45 0.12 2.34 5.37
CA LEU A 45 1.00 2.55 4.24
C LEU A 45 1.90 1.34 3.98
N LYS A 46 2.13 1.09 2.69
CA LYS A 46 2.98 0.00 2.18
C LYS A 46 4.02 0.49 1.18
N ASP A 47 3.93 1.74 0.76
CA ASP A 47 4.74 2.31 -0.31
C ASP A 47 5.29 3.66 0.14
N GLU A 48 6.62 3.73 0.22
CA GLU A 48 7.38 4.88 0.70
C GLU A 48 7.21 6.12 -0.17
N ARG A 49 6.76 5.97 -1.42
CA ARG A 49 6.43 7.12 -2.29
C ARG A 49 5.35 8.01 -1.68
N ASN A 50 4.51 7.46 -0.80
CA ASN A 50 3.49 8.23 -0.07
C ASN A 50 4.08 9.10 1.07
N CYS A 51 5.35 8.92 1.43
CA CYS A 51 6.03 9.74 2.44
C CYS A 51 6.57 11.07 1.87
N GLY A 52 6.43 11.31 0.56
CA GLY A 52 6.83 12.54 -0.10
C GLY A 52 5.88 13.71 0.19
N GLY A 53 6.38 14.94 -0.01
CA GLY A 53 5.59 16.17 0.19
C GLY A 53 5.54 16.70 1.62
N TYR A 54 6.24 16.07 2.56
CA TYR A 54 6.36 16.48 3.97
C TYR A 54 7.79 16.87 4.32
N THR A 55 8.00 17.32 5.57
CA THR A 55 9.35 17.62 6.07
C THR A 55 10.25 16.38 6.03
N ALA A 56 11.57 16.59 5.99
CA ALA A 56 12.53 15.49 6.00
C ALA A 56 12.40 14.61 7.26
N ALA A 57 12.09 15.19 8.42
CA ALA A 57 11.89 14.41 9.64
C ALA A 57 10.65 13.52 9.56
N PHE A 58 9.53 14.07 9.10
CA PHE A 58 8.29 13.33 8.89
C PHE A 58 8.46 12.20 7.87
N GLY A 59 9.08 12.49 6.72
CA GLY A 59 9.32 11.50 5.67
C GLY A 59 10.16 10.31 6.17
N ARG A 60 11.15 10.55 7.03
CA ARG A 60 11.94 9.47 7.66
C ARG A 60 11.09 8.59 8.56
N GLY A 61 10.26 9.17 9.42
CA GLY A 61 9.37 8.39 10.30
C GLY A 61 8.37 7.55 9.51
N CYS A 62 7.78 8.13 8.47
CA CYS A 62 6.87 7.44 7.56
C CYS A 62 7.54 6.23 6.88
N SER A 63 8.75 6.42 6.35
CA SER A 63 9.49 5.35 5.67
C SER A 63 9.90 4.24 6.66
N GLN A 64 10.32 4.62 7.88
CA GLN A 64 10.67 3.65 8.92
C GLN A 64 9.48 2.75 9.28
N GLN A 65 8.30 3.31 9.50
CA GLN A 65 7.11 2.52 9.84
C GLN A 65 6.75 1.50 8.73
N ILE A 66 6.93 1.88 7.45
CA ILE A 66 6.71 0.98 6.32
C ILE A 66 7.74 -0.16 6.35
N SER A 67 9.02 0.18 6.53
CA SER A 67 10.11 -0.79 6.67
C SER A 67 9.91 -1.75 7.84
N ASP A 68 9.58 -1.24 9.02
CA ASP A 68 9.35 -2.04 10.24
C ASP A 68 8.19 -3.02 10.06
N ARG A 69 7.11 -2.56 9.40
CA ARG A 69 6.00 -3.43 9.03
C ARG A 69 6.44 -4.54 8.08
N LEU A 70 7.21 -4.22 7.03
CA LEU A 70 7.72 -5.24 6.10
C LEU A 70 8.59 -6.27 6.83
N LEU A 71 9.45 -5.81 7.74
CA LEU A 71 10.29 -6.67 8.58
C LEU A 71 9.48 -7.53 9.55
N SER A 72 8.35 -7.04 10.08
CA SER A 72 7.45 -7.82 10.94
C SER A 72 6.68 -8.91 10.17
N LEU A 73 6.50 -8.73 8.86
CA LEU A 73 5.80 -9.68 8.00
C LEU A 73 6.76 -10.70 7.34
N ALA A 74 8.07 -10.53 7.50
CA ALA A 74 9.05 -11.44 6.96
C ALA A 74 8.95 -12.82 7.65
N PRO A 75 8.62 -13.90 6.93
CA PRO A 75 8.47 -15.23 7.53
C PRO A 75 9.82 -15.70 8.08
N GLY A 76 9.83 -16.18 9.33
CA GLY A 76 11.02 -16.73 9.99
C GLY A 76 11.46 -16.04 11.29
N ARG A 77 10.68 -15.10 11.84
CA ARG A 77 10.97 -14.46 13.14
C ARG A 77 10.16 -14.99 14.33
N ASP A 78 9.38 -16.06 14.12
CA ASP A 78 8.49 -16.66 15.13
C ASP A 78 9.11 -17.87 15.87
N GLY A 79 10.43 -18.04 15.83
CA GLY A 79 11.08 -19.21 16.42
C GLY A 79 12.49 -18.93 16.94
N LEU A 80 12.57 -18.44 18.18
CA LEU A 80 13.74 -18.53 19.05
C LEU A 80 13.26 -18.91 20.45
#